data_AF-A0A1Q7L2K3-F1
#
_entry.id   AF-A0A1Q7L2K3-F1
#
_cell.length_a   1.000
_cell.length_b   1.000
_cell.length_c   1.000
_cell.angle_alpha   90.00
_cell.angle_beta   90.00
_cell.angle_gamma   90.00
#
_symmetry.space_group_name_H-M   'P 1'
#
loop_
_entity.id
_entity.type
_entity.pdbx_description
1 polymer ?
#
loop_
_entity_poly.entity_id
_entity_poly.type
_entity_poly.pdbx_seq_one_letter_code
_entity_poly.pdbx_strand_id
1 'polypeptide(L)'
;MWSEYVNAENVDSRIWPRNAAIAERLWSPEEVHDPASMYTRLDSISARLEWLGLTHRTYYRRMLQRIAGSAATPDEFTALRTLTDLVEPVKDYTRQQTALAEATSLTPMNRVVDAVPLESDTGRRFGELVDKFVSTSCLDAEIEARLRTHLLLWRDNDAKLQPLAQRSLLVQEVAGRSQDLSALTPSQRGSPHRIHGRSSSSP
;
A
#
# COMPACT_ATOMS: atom_id res chain seq x y z
N MET A 1 -22.03 11.56 -0.45
CA MET A 1 -21.09 10.51 -0.03
C MET A 1 -21.84 9.63 0.95
N TRP A 2 -21.95 8.33 0.66
CA TRP A 2 -22.64 7.36 1.52
C TRP A 2 -21.78 7.02 2.74
N SER A 3 -22.39 6.89 3.92
CA SER A 3 -21.68 6.94 5.21
C SER A 3 -21.71 5.65 6.02
N GLU A 4 -22.00 4.50 5.41
CA GLU A 4 -22.11 3.19 6.09
C GLU A 4 -20.82 2.79 6.80
N TYR A 5 -19.67 3.20 6.25
CA TYR A 5 -18.33 2.95 6.80
C TYR A 5 -17.56 4.26 7.07
N VAL A 6 -18.29 5.31 7.41
CA VAL A 6 -17.73 6.65 7.62
C VAL A 6 -18.18 7.22 8.96
N ASN A 7 -17.23 7.77 9.70
CA ASN A 7 -17.48 8.52 10.93
C ASN A 7 -16.77 9.88 10.87
N ALA A 8 -16.96 10.69 11.90
CA ALA A 8 -16.36 12.02 11.98
C ALA A 8 -14.81 12.01 11.94
N GLU A 9 -14.18 10.89 12.28
CA GLU A 9 -12.71 10.80 12.32
C GLU A 9 -12.12 10.43 10.95
N ASN A 10 -12.79 9.55 10.19
CA ASN A 10 -12.29 9.07 8.91
C ASN A 10 -12.91 9.77 7.69
N VAL A 11 -13.90 10.66 7.87
CA VAL A 11 -14.64 11.31 6.78
C VAL A 11 -13.74 11.98 5.75
N ASP A 12 -12.72 12.71 6.19
CA ASP A 12 -11.81 13.41 5.29
C ASP A 12 -11.00 12.45 4.43
N SER A 13 -10.56 11.30 4.99
CA SER A 13 -9.78 10.30 4.22
C SER A 13 -10.62 9.59 3.16
N ARG A 14 -11.96 9.63 3.28
CA ARG A 14 -12.88 9.06 2.29
C ARG A 14 -13.27 10.04 1.19
N ILE A 15 -13.31 11.33 1.53
CA ILE A 15 -13.65 12.43 0.61
C ILE A 15 -12.41 12.89 -0.17
N TRP A 16 -11.30 13.14 0.51
CA TRP A 16 -10.10 13.76 -0.04
C TRP A 16 -8.93 12.75 -0.14
N PRO A 17 -8.05 12.87 -1.14
CA PRO A 17 -8.01 13.93 -2.15
C PRO A 17 -8.82 13.61 -3.42
N ARG A 18 -9.43 12.43 -3.55
CA ARG A 18 -10.13 11.99 -4.79
C ARG A 18 -11.19 12.97 -5.28
N ASN A 19 -11.92 13.62 -4.36
CA ASN A 19 -12.91 14.62 -4.76
C ASN A 19 -12.30 15.89 -5.38
N ALA A 20 -11.01 16.18 -5.18
CA ALA A 20 -10.32 17.25 -5.91
C ALA A 20 -10.13 16.89 -7.39
N ALA A 21 -9.84 15.61 -7.69
CA ALA A 21 -9.80 15.13 -9.08
C ALA A 21 -11.19 15.16 -9.74
N ILE A 22 -12.24 14.84 -8.98
CA ILE A 22 -13.63 14.98 -9.46
C ILE A 22 -13.97 16.46 -9.70
N ALA A 23 -13.58 17.35 -8.79
CA ALA A 23 -13.79 18.80 -8.96
C ALA A 23 -13.09 19.31 -10.23
N GLU A 24 -11.89 18.83 -10.52
CA GLU A 24 -11.19 19.13 -11.78
C GLU A 24 -11.97 18.67 -13.01
N ARG A 25 -12.54 17.47 -12.99
CA ARG A 25 -13.38 16.96 -14.10
C ARG A 25 -14.64 17.78 -14.31
N LEU A 26 -15.22 18.33 -13.24
CA LEU A 26 -16.44 19.16 -13.30
C LEU A 26 -16.17 20.62 -13.68
N TRP A 27 -14.91 21.07 -13.60
CA TRP A 27 -14.53 22.47 -13.80
C TRP A 27 -13.69 22.70 -15.05
N SER A 28 -12.78 21.78 -15.36
CA SER A 28 -11.81 21.93 -16.44
C SER A 28 -12.39 21.54 -17.81
N PRO A 29 -11.77 22.00 -18.91
CA PRO A 29 -12.09 21.51 -20.25
C PRO A 29 -11.98 19.98 -20.35
N GLU A 30 -12.75 19.38 -21.25
CA GLU A 30 -12.84 17.92 -21.42
C GLU A 30 -11.47 17.29 -21.75
N GLU A 31 -10.63 18.03 -22.48
CA GLU A 31 -9.29 17.64 -22.92
C GLU A 31 -8.29 17.49 -21.75
N VAL A 32 -8.62 18.01 -20.56
CA VAL A 32 -7.81 17.82 -19.35
C VAL A 32 -8.12 16.44 -18.76
N HIS A 33 -7.44 15.42 -19.27
CA HIS A 33 -7.68 14.03 -18.88
C HIS A 33 -6.43 13.16 -18.72
N ASP A 34 -5.23 13.76 -18.69
CA ASP A 34 -3.97 13.02 -18.45
C ASP A 34 -3.82 12.64 -16.95
N PRO A 35 -3.84 11.35 -16.59
CA PRO A 35 -3.73 10.92 -15.20
C PRO A 35 -2.38 11.27 -14.55
N ALA A 36 -1.27 11.24 -15.29
CA ALA A 36 0.05 11.50 -14.73
C ALA A 36 0.19 12.98 -14.29
N SER A 37 -0.23 13.91 -15.15
CA SER A 37 -0.36 15.32 -14.82
C SER A 37 -1.36 15.57 -13.69
N MET A 38 -2.48 14.83 -13.67
CA MET A 38 -3.47 14.92 -12.58
C MET A 38 -2.87 14.54 -11.23
N TYR A 39 -2.21 13.37 -11.09
CA TYR A 39 -1.60 12.95 -9.82
C TYR A 39 -0.52 13.94 -9.34
N THR A 40 0.29 14.48 -10.25
CA THR A 40 1.30 15.49 -9.91
C THR A 40 0.69 16.73 -9.27
N ARG A 41 -0.43 17.23 -9.82
CA ARG A 41 -1.15 18.38 -9.26
C ARG A 41 -1.93 18.01 -8.00
N LEU A 42 -2.49 16.81 -7.97
CA LEU A 42 -3.24 16.27 -6.84
C LEU A 42 -2.39 16.17 -5.57
N ASP A 43 -1.11 15.79 -5.69
CA ASP A 43 -0.17 15.76 -4.57
C ASP A 43 -0.02 17.15 -3.93
N SER A 44 0.10 18.20 -4.75
CA SER A 44 0.18 19.59 -4.27
C SER A 44 -1.13 20.06 -3.62
N ILE A 45 -2.27 19.76 -4.25
CA ILE A 45 -3.58 20.11 -3.71
C ILE A 45 -3.84 19.38 -2.39
N SER A 46 -3.55 18.08 -2.34
CA SER A 46 -3.70 17.24 -1.14
C SER A 46 -2.89 17.79 0.04
N ALA A 47 -1.66 18.26 -0.20
CA ALA A 47 -0.88 18.93 0.83
C ALA A 47 -1.50 20.28 1.26
N ARG A 48 -2.05 21.07 0.33
CA ARG A 48 -2.74 22.34 0.64
C ARG A 48 -3.99 22.13 1.49
N LEU A 49 -4.74 21.05 1.25
CA LEU A 49 -5.95 20.71 2.01
C LEU A 49 -5.66 20.52 3.52
N GLU A 50 -4.47 20.04 3.89
CA GLU A 50 -4.08 19.93 5.32
C GLU A 50 -3.96 21.30 6.00
N TRP A 51 -3.54 22.35 5.27
CA TRP A 51 -3.47 23.72 5.81
C TRP A 51 -4.86 24.30 6.09
N LEU A 52 -5.90 23.75 5.46
CA LEU A 52 -7.31 24.11 5.72
C LEU A 52 -7.91 23.29 6.87
N GLY A 53 -7.12 22.44 7.52
CA GLY A 53 -7.55 21.62 8.65
C GLY A 53 -8.09 20.23 8.29
N LEU A 54 -8.07 19.85 7.01
CA LEU A 54 -8.51 18.51 6.59
C LEU A 54 -7.53 17.44 7.07
N THR A 55 -8.06 16.31 7.53
CA THR A 55 -7.28 15.26 8.19
C THR A 55 -7.04 14.03 7.32
N HIS A 56 -7.31 14.08 6.02
CA HIS A 56 -7.24 12.91 5.12
C HIS A 56 -5.89 12.19 5.13
N ARG A 57 -4.78 12.93 5.30
CA ARG A 57 -3.43 12.35 5.44
C ARG A 57 -3.04 12.07 6.89
N THR A 58 -3.35 12.97 7.82
CA THR A 58 -2.94 12.83 9.23
C THR A 58 -3.71 11.74 9.98
N TYR A 59 -4.96 11.49 9.58
CA TYR A 59 -5.82 10.42 10.09
C TYR A 59 -5.13 9.05 9.99
N TYR A 60 -4.55 8.73 8.83
CA TYR A 60 -3.88 7.47 8.57
C TYR A 60 -2.82 7.15 9.63
N ARG A 61 -1.90 8.09 9.87
CA ARG A 61 -0.83 7.90 10.86
C ARG A 61 -1.38 7.75 12.27
N ARG A 62 -2.36 8.57 12.68
CA ARG A 62 -2.94 8.52 14.03
C ARG A 62 -3.68 7.21 14.27
N MET A 63 -4.47 6.75 13.30
CA MET A 63 -5.21 5.50 13.41
C MET A 63 -4.25 4.30 13.43
N LEU A 64 -3.20 4.29 12.59
CA LEU A 64 -2.19 3.24 12.64
C LEU A 64 -1.47 3.16 14.00
N GLN A 65 -1.19 4.29 14.64
CA GLN A 65 -0.60 4.29 15.98
C GLN A 65 -1.53 3.62 17.01
N ARG A 66 -2.84 3.84 16.90
CA ARG A 66 -3.83 3.17 17.75
C ARG A 66 -3.94 1.68 17.46
N ILE A 67 -3.90 1.29 16.18
CA ILE A 67 -3.92 -0.12 15.74
C ILE A 67 -2.67 -0.88 16.22
N ALA A 68 -1.50 -0.24 16.14
CA ALA A 68 -0.26 -0.81 16.65
C ALA A 68 -0.26 -0.92 18.18
N GLY A 69 -0.90 0.03 18.85
CA GLY A 69 -0.96 0.08 20.32
C GLY A 69 0.31 0.66 20.95
N SER A 70 0.21 1.02 22.23
CA SER A 70 1.30 1.69 22.97
C SER A 70 2.54 0.83 23.21
N ALA A 71 2.40 -0.50 23.12
CA ALA A 71 3.48 -1.46 23.28
C ALA A 71 4.18 -1.83 21.96
N ALA A 72 3.83 -1.20 20.84
CA ALA A 72 4.52 -1.39 19.58
C ALA A 72 5.88 -0.70 19.59
N THR A 73 6.92 -1.42 19.21
CA THR A 73 8.25 -0.86 18.96
C THR A 73 8.25 -0.01 17.69
N PRO A 74 9.24 0.90 17.51
CA PRO A 74 9.39 1.65 16.27
C PRO A 74 9.51 0.77 15.01
N ASP A 75 10.17 -0.39 15.13
CA ASP A 75 10.36 -1.33 14.02
C ASP A 75 9.05 -2.02 13.65
N GLU A 76 8.25 -2.43 14.63
CA GLU A 76 6.93 -3.03 14.39
C GLU A 76 5.95 -2.00 13.80
N PHE A 77 5.96 -0.75 14.29
CA PHE A 77 5.16 0.31 13.71
C PHE A 77 5.57 0.60 12.26
N THR A 78 6.88 0.60 11.98
CA THR A 78 7.40 0.74 10.62
C THR A 78 6.98 -0.44 9.75
N ALA A 79 6.97 -1.66 10.28
CA ALA A 79 6.56 -2.85 9.55
C ALA A 79 5.06 -2.84 9.22
N LEU A 80 4.23 -2.41 10.18
CA LEU A 80 2.79 -2.20 9.96
C LEU A 80 2.58 -1.16 8.85
N ARG A 81 3.25 -0.01 8.95
CA ARG A 81 3.14 1.05 7.94
C ARG A 81 3.57 0.57 6.56
N THR A 82 4.67 -0.18 6.48
CA THR A 82 5.19 -0.71 5.20
C THR A 82 4.15 -1.60 4.51
N LEU A 83 3.44 -2.44 5.26
CA LEU A 83 2.32 -3.22 4.72
C LEU A 83 1.14 -2.31 4.34
N THR A 84 0.73 -1.42 5.25
CA THR A 84 -0.50 -0.63 5.06
C THR A 84 -0.37 0.46 4.01
N ASP A 85 0.85 0.86 3.66
CA ASP A 85 1.12 1.73 2.52
C ASP A 85 0.85 1.03 1.19
N LEU A 86 0.81 -0.31 1.14
CA LEU A 86 0.53 -1.11 -0.07
C LEU A 86 -0.93 -1.53 -0.22
N VAL A 87 -1.65 -1.74 0.89
CA VAL A 87 -2.99 -2.31 0.84
C VAL A 87 -4.05 -1.24 0.69
N GLU A 88 -5.15 -1.60 0.04
CA GLU A 88 -6.32 -0.76 -0.12
C GLU A 88 -7.56 -1.46 0.45
N PRO A 89 -8.61 -0.72 0.82
CA PRO A 89 -9.89 -1.33 1.13
C PRO A 89 -10.43 -2.06 -0.10
N VAL A 90 -11.07 -3.21 0.13
CA VAL A 90 -11.84 -3.90 -0.92
C VAL A 90 -12.86 -2.95 -1.53
N LYS A 91 -13.04 -3.03 -2.84
CA LYS A 91 -13.89 -2.10 -3.60
C LYS A 91 -15.35 -2.54 -3.58
N ASP A 92 -16.21 -1.58 -3.89
CA ASP A 92 -17.66 -1.75 -4.01
C ASP A 92 -18.29 -2.33 -2.73
N TYR A 93 -19.35 -3.13 -2.89
CA TYR A 93 -20.08 -3.75 -1.78
C TYR A 93 -19.34 -4.94 -1.16
N THR A 94 -18.15 -5.29 -1.64
CA THR A 94 -17.35 -6.42 -1.13
C THR A 94 -17.05 -6.28 0.36
N ARG A 95 -16.87 -5.03 0.84
CA ARG A 95 -16.64 -4.78 2.27
C ARG A 95 -17.83 -5.23 3.11
N GLN A 96 -19.05 -4.99 2.64
CA GLN A 96 -20.27 -5.42 3.33
C GLN A 96 -20.46 -6.94 3.25
N GLN A 97 -20.17 -7.53 2.10
CA GLN A 97 -20.32 -8.97 1.87
C GLN A 97 -19.36 -9.84 2.67
N THR A 98 -18.17 -9.31 2.98
CA THR A 98 -17.11 -10.03 3.71
C THR A 98 -16.99 -9.60 5.17
N ALA A 99 -17.79 -8.64 5.62
CA ALA A 99 -17.81 -8.21 7.02
C ALA A 99 -18.34 -9.32 7.92
N LEU A 100 -17.73 -9.48 9.10
CA LEU A 100 -18.17 -10.44 10.11
C LEU A 100 -19.57 -10.15 10.66
N ALA A 101 -19.99 -8.89 10.57
CA ALA A 101 -21.30 -8.41 10.98
C ALA A 101 -21.72 -7.23 10.12
N GLU A 102 -23.02 -7.02 10.02
CA GLU A 102 -23.59 -5.83 9.38
C GLU A 102 -23.14 -4.56 10.10
N ALA A 103 -22.71 -3.57 9.33
CA ALA A 103 -22.29 -2.29 9.89
C ALA A 103 -23.49 -1.48 10.36
N THR A 104 -23.36 -0.85 11.51
CA THR A 104 -24.33 0.10 12.05
C THR A 104 -23.63 1.42 12.31
N SER A 105 -24.39 2.48 12.59
CA SER A 105 -23.83 3.77 12.99
C SER A 105 -22.97 3.72 14.26
N LEU A 106 -23.03 2.62 15.02
CA LEU A 106 -22.23 2.38 16.23
C LEU A 106 -21.01 1.49 15.98
N THR A 107 -20.83 0.96 14.76
CA THR A 107 -19.68 0.12 14.44
C THR A 107 -18.40 0.96 14.56
N PRO A 108 -17.40 0.50 15.34
CA PRO A 108 -16.12 1.19 15.43
C PRO A 108 -15.39 1.20 14.09
N MET A 109 -14.95 2.37 13.64
CA MET A 109 -14.13 2.53 12.42
C MET A 109 -12.65 2.60 12.79
N ASN A 110 -12.14 1.53 13.41
CA ASN A 110 -10.80 1.48 14.02
C ASN A 110 -9.95 0.29 13.54
N ARG A 111 -10.36 -0.38 12.46
CA ARG A 111 -9.62 -1.49 11.86
C ARG A 111 -8.65 -1.00 10.78
N VAL A 112 -7.76 -1.86 10.31
CA VAL A 112 -6.81 -1.49 9.24
C VAL A 112 -7.52 -0.99 7.98
N VAL A 113 -8.62 -1.65 7.59
CA VAL A 113 -9.47 -1.22 6.45
C VAL A 113 -10.08 0.18 6.64
N ASP A 114 -10.20 0.65 7.89
CA ASP A 114 -10.69 1.99 8.21
C ASP A 114 -9.59 3.04 8.14
N ALA A 115 -8.34 2.65 8.42
CA ALA A 115 -7.16 3.50 8.40
C ALA A 115 -6.61 3.75 7.00
N VAL A 116 -6.51 2.69 6.18
CA VAL A 116 -5.79 2.72 4.90
C VAL A 116 -6.47 3.62 3.87
N PRO A 117 -5.68 4.34 3.05
CA PRO A 117 -6.22 5.22 2.01
C PRO A 117 -6.97 4.40 0.95
N LEU A 118 -7.86 5.07 0.22
CA LEU A 118 -8.66 4.42 -0.83
C LEU A 118 -7.86 4.06 -2.08
N GLU A 119 -6.64 4.58 -2.19
CA GLU A 119 -5.66 4.25 -3.22
C GLU A 119 -4.27 4.21 -2.58
N SER A 120 -3.45 3.24 -2.97
CA SER A 120 -2.07 3.11 -2.53
C SER A 120 -1.14 3.85 -3.48
N ASP A 121 -0.57 4.97 -3.01
CA ASP A 121 0.49 5.66 -3.76
C ASP A 121 1.72 4.76 -3.98
N THR A 122 2.04 3.91 -3.00
CA THR A 122 3.16 2.96 -3.10
C THR A 122 2.88 1.89 -4.15
N GLY A 123 1.66 1.34 -4.17
CA GLY A 123 1.20 0.38 -5.17
C GLY A 123 1.18 0.98 -6.57
N ARG A 124 0.63 2.19 -6.73
CA ARG A 124 0.63 2.92 -8.01
C ARG A 124 2.04 3.14 -8.54
N ARG A 125 2.93 3.74 -7.73
CA ARG A 125 4.32 4.03 -8.12
C ARG A 125 5.11 2.76 -8.43
N PHE A 126 4.86 1.67 -7.71
CA PHE A 126 5.47 0.39 -8.03
C PHE A 126 4.97 -0.15 -9.37
N GLY A 127 3.66 -0.07 -9.65
CA GLY A 127 3.07 -0.41 -10.94
C GLY A 127 3.70 0.39 -12.09
N GLU A 128 3.80 1.72 -11.95
CA GLU A 128 4.47 2.59 -12.92
C GLU A 128 5.94 2.17 -13.17
N LEU A 129 6.65 1.75 -12.13
CA LEU A 129 8.03 1.27 -12.24
C LEU A 129 8.11 -0.07 -12.98
N VAL A 130 7.16 -0.98 -12.72
CA VAL A 130 7.04 -2.26 -13.46
C VAL A 130 6.72 -2.01 -14.92
N ASP A 131 5.75 -1.15 -15.24
CA ASP A 131 5.39 -0.81 -16.61
C ASP A 131 6.58 -0.23 -17.37
N LYS A 132 7.34 0.66 -16.71
CA LYS A 132 8.57 1.21 -17.28
C LYS A 132 9.61 0.12 -17.55
N PHE A 133 9.81 -0.82 -16.61
CA PHE A 133 10.73 -1.95 -16.79
C PHE A 133 10.32 -2.85 -17.98
N VAL A 134 9.04 -3.15 -18.11
CA VAL A 134 8.51 -3.97 -19.19
C VAL A 134 8.65 -3.23 -20.53
N SER A 135 8.42 -1.92 -20.56
CA SER A 135 8.58 -1.10 -21.77
C SER A 135 10.02 -1.08 -22.31
N THR A 136 11.02 -1.27 -21.43
CA THR A 136 12.44 -1.41 -21.82
C THR A 136 12.85 -2.87 -22.05
N SER A 137 11.89 -3.77 -22.30
CA SER A 137 12.12 -5.21 -22.47
C SER A 137 12.85 -5.86 -21.30
N CYS A 138 12.65 -5.33 -20.09
CA CYS A 138 13.29 -5.81 -18.86
C CYS A 138 14.83 -5.69 -18.84
N LEU A 139 15.40 -4.73 -19.59
CA LEU A 139 16.85 -4.56 -19.72
C LEU A 139 17.43 -3.39 -18.90
N ASP A 140 16.58 -2.55 -18.32
CA ASP A 140 17.02 -1.41 -17.50
C ASP A 140 17.46 -1.88 -16.10
N ALA A 141 18.78 -1.96 -15.91
CA ALA A 141 19.39 -2.43 -14.67
C ALA A 141 19.10 -1.53 -13.45
N GLU A 142 18.90 -0.22 -13.65
CA GLU A 142 18.58 0.69 -12.56
C GLU A 142 17.15 0.44 -12.06
N ILE A 143 16.21 0.28 -13.00
CA ILE A 143 14.82 -0.06 -12.67
C ILE A 143 14.75 -1.45 -12.03
N GLU A 144 15.47 -2.44 -12.55
CA GLU A 144 15.54 -3.78 -11.95
C GLU A 144 16.01 -3.71 -10.49
N ALA A 145 17.09 -2.97 -10.22
CA ALA A 145 17.63 -2.81 -8.88
C ALA A 145 16.59 -2.18 -7.92
N ARG A 146 15.87 -1.14 -8.37
CA ARG A 146 14.81 -0.50 -7.57
C ARG A 146 13.64 -1.43 -7.28
N LEU A 147 13.16 -2.18 -8.28
CA LEU A 147 12.11 -3.19 -8.10
C LEU A 147 12.55 -4.26 -7.09
N ARG A 148 13.79 -4.76 -7.22
CA ARG A 148 14.37 -5.72 -6.30
C ARG A 148 14.45 -5.17 -4.87
N THR A 149 14.83 -3.91 -4.68
CA THR A 149 14.83 -3.27 -3.36
C THR A 149 13.44 -3.27 -2.72
N HIS A 150 12.39 -2.93 -3.47
CA HIS A 150 11.01 -2.97 -2.96
C HIS A 150 10.57 -4.39 -2.59
N LEU A 151 10.83 -5.37 -3.47
CA LEU A 151 10.47 -6.77 -3.21
C LEU A 151 11.19 -7.35 -1.99
N LEU A 152 12.48 -7.06 -1.82
CA LEU A 152 13.24 -7.46 -0.64
C LEU A 152 12.73 -6.80 0.63
N LEU A 153 12.38 -5.51 0.56
CA LEU A 153 11.77 -4.79 1.68
C LEU A 153 10.48 -5.50 2.12
N TRP A 154 9.59 -5.85 1.20
CA TRP A 154 8.32 -6.52 1.52
C TRP A 154 8.51 -7.95 2.00
N ARG A 155 9.48 -8.68 1.44
CA ARG A 155 9.88 -10.00 1.93
C ARG A 155 10.33 -9.96 3.38
N ASP A 156 11.21 -9.04 3.71
CA ASP A 156 11.79 -8.94 5.06
C ASP A 156 10.84 -8.26 6.06
N ASN A 157 9.79 -7.59 5.56
CA ASN A 157 8.79 -6.92 6.38
C ASN A 157 8.00 -7.90 7.25
N ASP A 158 7.69 -9.10 6.73
CA ASP A 158 6.82 -10.05 7.41
C ASP A 158 7.39 -10.45 8.77
N ALA A 159 8.66 -10.85 8.82
CA ALA A 159 9.34 -11.22 10.06
C ALA A 159 9.29 -10.12 11.13
N LYS A 160 9.26 -8.84 10.72
CA LYS A 160 9.16 -7.69 11.62
C LYS A 160 7.73 -7.41 12.08
N LEU A 161 6.74 -7.75 11.25
CA LEU A 161 5.33 -7.55 11.57
C LEU A 161 4.76 -8.66 12.48
N GLN A 162 5.24 -9.90 12.31
CA GLN A 162 4.69 -11.07 13.02
C GLN A 162 4.63 -10.91 14.55
N PRO A 163 5.65 -10.38 15.26
CA PRO A 163 5.57 -10.21 16.71
C PRO A 163 4.44 -9.27 17.16
N LEU A 164 4.12 -8.24 16.36
CA LEU A 164 3.00 -7.35 16.62
C LEU A 164 1.67 -8.03 16.27
N ALA A 165 1.60 -8.72 15.14
CA ALA A 165 0.40 -9.46 14.71
C ALA A 165 -0.04 -10.53 15.72
N GLN A 166 0.92 -11.21 16.39
CA GLN A 166 0.63 -12.22 17.40
C GLN A 166 -0.04 -11.66 18.66
N ARG A 167 0.14 -10.37 18.95
CA ARG A 167 -0.41 -9.73 20.16
C ARG A 167 -1.46 -8.65 19.89
N SER A 168 -1.77 -8.35 18.63
CA SER A 168 -2.79 -7.38 18.24
C SER A 168 -3.77 -7.99 17.25
N LEU A 169 -5.02 -8.19 17.69
CA LEU A 169 -6.10 -8.70 16.83
C LEU A 169 -6.31 -7.81 15.60
N LEU A 170 -6.15 -6.49 15.74
CA LEU A 170 -6.32 -5.54 14.63
C LEU A 170 -5.24 -5.71 13.55
N VAL A 171 -4.01 -6.06 13.95
CA VAL A 171 -2.90 -6.29 13.01
C VAL A 171 -2.95 -7.71 12.45
N GLN A 172 -3.43 -8.68 13.24
CA GLN A 172 -3.61 -10.06 12.80
C GLN A 172 -4.51 -10.17 11.56
N GLU A 173 -5.53 -9.32 11.45
CA GLU A 173 -6.43 -9.25 10.28
C GLU A 173 -5.72 -9.09 8.93
N VAL A 174 -4.56 -8.44 8.93
CA VAL A 174 -3.80 -8.17 7.70
C VAL A 174 -2.48 -8.94 7.63
N ALA A 175 -2.14 -9.72 8.66
CA ALA A 175 -0.90 -10.50 8.70
C ALA A 175 -0.77 -11.47 7.52
N GLY A 176 -1.89 -12.08 7.08
CA GLY A 176 -1.89 -12.94 5.89
C GLY A 176 -1.48 -12.21 4.60
N ARG A 177 -1.76 -10.91 4.47
CA ARG A 177 -1.32 -10.12 3.30
C ARG A 177 0.20 -9.90 3.31
N SER A 178 0.79 -9.73 4.50
CA SER A 178 2.24 -9.64 4.66
C SER A 178 2.94 -10.94 4.30
N GLN A 179 2.37 -12.08 4.69
CA GLN A 179 2.86 -13.40 4.32
C GLN A 179 2.81 -13.61 2.80
N ASP A 180 1.70 -13.26 2.16
CA ASP A 180 1.56 -13.32 0.71
C ASP A 180 2.63 -12.49 0.00
N LEU A 181 2.85 -11.24 0.44
CA LEU A 181 3.91 -10.37 -0.11
C LEU A 181 5.30 -10.99 0.08
N SER A 182 5.54 -11.64 1.22
CA SER A 182 6.83 -12.29 1.47
C SER A 182 7.11 -13.48 0.56
N ALA A 183 6.06 -14.19 0.15
CA ALA A 183 6.16 -15.32 -0.76
C ALA A 183 6.42 -14.91 -2.22
N LEU A 184 6.16 -13.66 -2.60
CA LEU A 184 6.37 -13.16 -3.97
C LEU A 184 7.84 -13.11 -4.39
N THR A 185 8.77 -13.13 -3.43
CA THR A 185 10.21 -13.18 -3.71
C THR A 185 10.73 -14.59 -3.43
N PRO A 186 11.01 -15.41 -4.46
CA PRO A 186 11.65 -16.69 -4.24
C PRO A 186 12.96 -16.49 -3.48
N SER A 187 13.22 -17.32 -2.48
CA SER A 187 14.57 -17.45 -1.91
C SER A 187 15.55 -17.61 -3.09
N GLN A 188 16.58 -16.76 -3.18
CA GLN A 188 17.65 -16.97 -4.16
C GLN A 188 18.26 -18.36 -3.88
N ARG A 189 17.78 -19.40 -4.57
CA ARG A 189 18.53 -20.63 -4.70
C ARG A 189 19.68 -20.28 -5.63
N GLY A 190 20.87 -20.19 -5.05
CA GLY A 190 22.09 -19.84 -5.77
C GLY A 190 22.22 -20.68 -7.04
N SER A 191 22.41 -20.01 -8.17
CA SER A 191 22.91 -20.63 -9.38
C SER A 191 24.25 -21.29 -9.06
N PRO A 192 24.43 -22.62 -9.22
CA PRO A 192 25.75 -23.18 -9.21
C PRO A 192 26.39 -22.87 -10.56
N HIS A 193 27.28 -21.88 -10.58
CA HIS A 193 28.42 -21.94 -11.50
C HIS A 193 29.12 -23.29 -11.30
N ARG A 194 29.06 -24.17 -12.29
CA ARG A 194 30.06 -25.22 -12.45
C ARG A 194 30.42 -25.39 -13.91
N ILE A 195 31.41 -24.58 -14.31
CA ILE A 195 32.39 -24.92 -15.33
C ILE A 195 33.04 -26.23 -14.89
N HIS A 196 32.94 -27.30 -15.66
CA HIS A 196 33.98 -28.33 -15.78
C HIS A 196 34.00 -28.79 -17.24
N GLY A 197 34.84 -28.11 -18.04
CA GLY A 197 35.32 -28.67 -19.29
C GLY A 197 36.14 -29.92 -18.97
N ARG A 198 35.68 -31.08 -19.41
CA ARG A 198 36.49 -32.28 -19.47
C ARG A 198 37.37 -32.19 -20.70
N SER A 199 38.66 -31.95 -20.48
CA SER A 199 39.71 -32.42 -21.37
C SER A 199 39.73 -33.95 -21.33
N SER A 200 39.51 -34.58 -22.47
CA SER A 200 39.87 -35.98 -22.71
C SER A 200 40.75 -36.05 -23.94
N SER A 201 42.04 -36.15 -23.69
CA SER A 201 43.05 -36.69 -24.59
C SER A 201 42.67 -38.11 -25.00
N SER A 202 42.91 -38.45 -26.25
CA SER A 202 42.97 -39.81 -26.79
C SER A 202 44.26 -39.93 -27.60
N PRO A 203 44.85 -41.13 -27.70
CA PRO A 203 46.29 -41.35 -27.81
C PRO A 203 46.94 -40.85 -29.10
#